data_AF-A0A7V1N053-F1
#
_entry.id   AF-A0A7V1N053-F1
#
_cell.length_a   1.000
_cell.length_b   1.000
_cell.length_c   1.000
_cell.angle_alpha   90.00
_cell.angle_beta   90.00
_cell.angle_gamma   90.00
#
_symmetry.space_group_name_H-M   'P 1'
#
loop_
_entity.id
_entity.type
_entity.pdbx_description
1 polymer ?
#
loop_
_entity_poly.entity_id
_entity_poly.type
_entity_poly.pdbx_seq_one_letter_code
_entity_poly.pdbx_strand_id
1 'polypeptide(L)' 'MKCHLCGGGLKAIVTDMPFKLSRKTIVILKELPVSQCEGCGEFLIEDSVMERAESIFEKVDEATEIKIVQYAA' A
#
# COMPACT_ATOMS: atom_id res chain seq x y z
N MET A 1 -5.91 -12.69 -11.90
CA MET A 1 -6.08 -13.21 -10.53
C MET A 1 -7.51 -12.96 -10.07
N LYS A 2 -8.06 -13.77 -9.15
CA LYS A 2 -9.40 -13.56 -8.58
C LYS A 2 -9.29 -13.00 -7.17
N CYS A 3 -10.22 -12.11 -6.81
CA CYS A 3 -10.36 -11.59 -5.46
C CYS A 3 -10.70 -12.72 -4.49
N HIS A 4 -9.98 -12.78 -3.38
CA HIS A 4 -10.10 -13.86 -2.40
C HIS A 4 -11.36 -13.68 -1.53
N LEU A 5 -11.92 -12.48 -1.49
CA LEU A 5 -13.12 -12.15 -0.72
C LEU A 5 -14.42 -12.42 -1.49
N CYS A 6 -14.52 -12.02 -2.75
CA CYS A 6 -15.76 -12.10 -3.53
C CYS A 6 -15.67 -12.92 -4.83
N GLY A 7 -14.48 -13.40 -5.20
CA GLY A 7 -14.26 -14.14 -6.45
C GLY A 7 -14.23 -13.28 -7.74
N GLY A 8 -14.39 -11.96 -7.61
CA GLY A 8 -14.36 -11.00 -8.72
C GLY A 8 -12.99 -10.84 -9.39
N GLY A 9 -12.96 -10.14 -10.53
CA GLY A 9 -11.73 -9.81 -11.26
C GLY A 9 -10.89 -8.76 -10.53
N LEU A 10 -9.57 -8.93 -10.58
CA LEU A 10 -8.60 -7.95 -10.08
C LEU A 10 -7.99 -7.18 -11.26
N LYS A 11 -7.88 -5.86 -11.11
CA LYS A 11 -7.33 -4.94 -12.10
C LYS A 11 -6.17 -4.14 -11.50
N ALA A 12 -5.04 -4.10 -12.21
CA ALA A 12 -3.89 -3.30 -11.81
C ALA A 12 -4.21 -1.80 -11.90
N ILE A 13 -3.89 -1.06 -10.85
CA ILE A 13 -4.05 0.39 -10.72
C ILE A 13 -2.86 0.98 -9.94
N VAL A 14 -2.76 2.31 -9.92
CA VAL A 14 -1.83 3.06 -9.08
C VAL A 14 -2.66 3.97 -8.18
N THR A 15 -2.40 3.95 -6.87
CA THR A 15 -3.19 4.72 -5.88
C THR A 15 -2.33 5.13 -4.68
N ASP A 16 -2.90 5.93 -3.79
CA ASP A 16 -2.26 6.31 -2.52
C ASP A 16 -2.87 5.47 -1.39
N MET A 17 -2.06 4.95 -0.46
CA MET A 17 -2.55 4.17 0.69
C MET A 17 -1.86 4.55 2.01
N PRO A 18 -2.62 4.67 3.12
CA PRO A 18 -2.06 4.86 4.45
C PRO A 18 -1.63 3.52 5.08
N PHE A 19 -0.45 3.53 5.71
CA PHE A 19 0.12 2.42 6.47
C PHE A 19 0.40 2.89 7.90
N LYS A 20 -0.07 2.13 8.88
CA LYS A 20 0.22 2.40 10.28
C LYS A 20 1.46 1.61 10.70
N LEU A 21 2.59 2.30 10.89
CA LEU A 21 3.87 1.66 11.25
C LEU A 21 4.00 1.45 12.77
N SER A 22 3.42 2.35 13.57
CA SER A 22 3.47 2.28 15.02
C SER A 22 2.17 2.76 15.64
N ARG A 23 2.11 2.88 16.97
CA ARG A 23 0.94 3.50 17.64
C ARG A 23 0.74 4.97 17.21
N LYS A 24 1.81 5.68 16.89
CA LYS A 24 1.80 7.12 16.58
C LYS A 24 2.07 7.44 15.12
N THR A 25 2.74 6.56 14.39
CA THR A 25 3.27 6.84 13.05
C THR A 25 2.37 6.27 11.97
N ILE A 26 1.86 7.14 11.09
CA ILE A 26 1.16 6.80 9.86
C ILE A 26 1.98 7.29 8.67
N VAL A 27 2.19 6.43 7.69
CA VAL A 27 2.86 6.76 6.43
C VAL A 27 1.87 6.62 5.29
N ILE A 28 1.70 7.68 4.51
CA ILE A 28 0.93 7.65 3.27
C ILE A 28 1.94 7.41 2.14
N LEU A 29 1.88 6.21 1.55
CA LEU A 29 2.61 5.93 0.31
C LEU A 29 1.77 6.40 -0.87
N LYS A 30 2.34 7.32 -1.65
CA LYS A 30 1.76 7.80 -2.88
C LYS A 30 2.24 6.97 -4.07
N GLU A 31 1.40 6.89 -5.09
CA GLU A 31 1.71 6.20 -6.35
C GLU A 31 2.08 4.71 -6.14
N LEU A 32 1.42 4.06 -5.19
CA LEU A 32 1.57 2.64 -4.90
C LEU A 32 0.87 1.80 -5.97
N PRO A 33 1.58 0.93 -6.71
CA PRO A 33 0.97 -0.02 -7.62
C PRO A 33 0.26 -1.13 -6.85
N VAL A 34 -1.02 -1.35 -7.13
CA VAL A 34 -1.85 -2.39 -6.49
C VAL A 34 -2.79 -3.02 -7.50
N SER A 35 -3.39 -4.16 -7.14
CA SER A 35 -4.54 -4.71 -7.85
C SER A 35 -5.83 -4.40 -7.09
N GLN A 36 -6.81 -3.76 -7.71
CA GLN A 36 -8.12 -3.52 -7.11
C GLN A 36 -9.19 -4.46 -7.68
N CYS A 37 -10.03 -5.01 -6.82
CA CYS A 37 -11.18 -5.81 -7.22
C CYS A 37 -12.27 -4.94 -7.83
N GLU A 38 -12.68 -5.26 -9.05
CA GLU A 38 -13.74 -4.53 -9.75
C GLU A 38 -15.13 -4.78 -9.15
N GLY A 39 -15.29 -5.82 -8.34
CA GLY A 39 -16.58 -6.21 -7.73
C GLY A 39 -16.81 -5.62 -6.34
N CYS A 40 -15.83 -5.70 -5.44
CA CYS A 40 -15.97 -5.26 -4.04
C CYS A 40 -15.02 -4.12 -3.64
N GLY A 41 -14.15 -3.67 -4.55
CA GLY A 41 -13.20 -2.58 -4.28
C GLY A 41 -11.96 -2.97 -3.46
N GLU A 42 -11.84 -4.23 -3.07
CA GLU A 42 -10.71 -4.75 -2.28
C GLU A 42 -9.37 -4.54 -2.98
N PHE A 43 -8.34 -4.14 -2.22
CA PHE A 43 -6.99 -4.01 -2.74
C PHE A 43 -6.17 -5.26 -2.45
N LEU A 44 -5.33 -5.63 -3.40
CA LEU A 44 -4.30 -6.65 -3.28
C LEU A 44 -2.96 -5.99 -3.60
N ILE A 45 -2.04 -6.04 -2.63
CA ILE A 45 -0.65 -5.60 -2.79
C ILE A 45 0.17 -6.85 -3.08
N GLU A 46 0.97 -6.82 -4.15
CA GLU A 46 1.86 -7.95 -4.46
C GLU A 46 3.06 -7.97 -3.51
N ASP A 47 3.57 -9.16 -3.20
CA ASP A 47 4.69 -9.34 -2.27
C ASP A 47 5.91 -8.47 -2.65
N SER A 48 6.26 -8.43 -3.94
CA SER A 48 7.37 -7.59 -4.43
C SER A 48 7.16 -6.09 -4.21
N VAL A 49 5.91 -5.62 -4.24
CA VAL A 49 5.55 -4.24 -3.94
C VAL A 49 5.67 -3.98 -2.44
N MET A 50 5.23 -4.94 -1.63
CA MET A 50 5.29 -4.85 -0.18
C MET A 50 6.73 -4.87 0.35
N GLU A 51 7.60 -5.75 -0.18
CA GLU A 51 9.04 -5.78 0.16
C GLU A 51 9.72 -4.42 -0.09
N ARG A 52 9.39 -3.77 -1.21
CA ARG A 52 9.87 -2.40 -1.49
C ARG A 52 9.27 -1.37 -0.55
N ALA A 53 7.98 -1.46 -0.23
CA ALA A 53 7.33 -0.57 0.72
C ALA A 53 7.97 -0.67 2.12
N GLU A 54 8.31 -1.87 2.58
CA GLU A 54 9.03 -2.10 3.84
C GLU A 54 10.40 -1.42 3.84
N SER A 55 11.15 -1.54 2.74
CA SER A 55 12.44 -0.85 2.57
C SER A 55 12.32 0.69 2.64
N ILE A 56 11.16 1.25 2.30
CA ILE A 56 10.85 2.69 2.47
C ILE A 56 10.51 2.99 3.93
N PHE A 57 9.74 2.12 4.59
CA PHE A 57 9.34 2.28 5.99
C PHE A 57 10.52 2.25 6.96
N GLU A 58 11.55 1.44 6.70
CA GLU A 58 12.79 1.40 7.49
C GLU A 58 13.50 2.77 7.56
N LYS A 59 13.24 3.67 6.61
CA LYS A 59 13.82 5.01 6.54
C LYS A 59 12.95 6.08 7.21
N VAL A 60 11.84 5.69 7.85
CA VAL A 60 10.92 6.60 8.52
C VAL A 60 11.29 6.70 10.00
N ASP A 61 11.53 7.93 10.46
CA ASP A 61 11.83 8.21 11.86
C ASP A 61 10.62 7.92 12.76
N GLU A 62 10.82 7.17 13.85
CA GLU A 62 9.80 6.77 14.81
C GLU A 62 9.08 7.95 15.50
N ALA A 63 9.73 9.11 15.59
CA ALA A 63 9.13 10.34 16.13
C ALA A 63 8.13 10.99 15.17
N THR A 64 8.04 10.52 13.93
CA THR A 64 7.11 11.05 12.93
C THR A 64 5.68 10.63 13.24
N GLU A 65 4.75 11.58 13.33
CA GLU A 65 3.31 11.29 13.48
C GLU A 65 2.68 10.93 12.13
N ILE A 66 2.91 11.77 11.11
CA ILE A 66 2.41 11.54 9.75
C ILE A 66 3.52 11.87 8.74
N LYS A 67 3.78 10.95 7.81
CA LYS A 67 4.70 11.16 6.68
C LYS A 67 4.01 10.84 5.36
N ILE A 68 4.28 11.63 4.33
CA ILE A 68 3.86 11.36 2.96
C ILE A 68 5.11 11.08 2.13
N VAL A 69 5.16 9.94 1.45
CA VAL A 69 6.32 9.49 0.68
C VAL A 69 5.85 8.93 -0.67
N GLN A 70 6.59 9.15 -1.74
CA GLN A 70 6.31 8.50 -3.02
C GLN A 70 6.93 7.11 -3.07
N TYR A 71 6.19 6.12 -3.58
CA TYR A 71 6.69 4.76 -3.77
C TYR A 71 7.78 4.69 -4.84
N ALA A 72 7.67 5.52 -5.89
CA ALA A 72 8.61 5.56 -7.00
C ALA A 72 9.90 6.36 -6.74
N ALA A 73 10.06 6.96 -5.55
CA ALA A 73 11.24 7.77 -5.18
C ALA A 73 12.47 6.93 -4.82
#